data_AF-A0A1N7GG07-F1
#
_entry.id   AF-A0A1N7GG07-F1
#
_cell.length_a   1.000
_cell.length_b   1.000
_cell.length_c   1.000
_cell.angle_alpha   90.00
_cell.angle_beta   90.00
_cell.angle_gamma   90.00
#
_symmetry.space_group_name_H-M   'P 1'
#
loop_
_entity.id
_entity.type
_entity.pdbx_description
1 polymer ?
#
loop_
_entity_poly.entity_id
_entity_poly.type
_entity_poly.pdbx_seq_one_letter_code
_entity_poly.pdbx_strand_id
1 'polypeptide(L)'
;MRGLSQPYGGPRMGGCRSIGGQPQGSLANELAAAQTDRTWWWKGRAAVTWRLWSPWEAVLAEWEAVLFAVERTMLAPGIDSFLTTVVGYDWIDLLADLDRKAAERRLATRPSNNSRQYNRRDVQDGLRLLTHDRLPASARNALRKALPSKAQGLAFELRAYRNDLHHNNELPLEEIYRALDTSERLLLAMNQDGFALKVKAHRLALIQEFLDTKTSKNEAAEEHTQTPPAQPGIQLRETSTEPEHQGRSRIHELAKSFGVTSKVLLDQFAIEGMFVKSATSTVSAADARHIAARYYPDKPVQ
;
A
#
# COMPACT_ATOMS: atom_id res chain seq x y z
N MET A 1 70.20 -37.10 -7.75
CA MET A 1 70.39 -36.59 -6.38
C MET A 1 69.52 -35.35 -6.20
N ARG A 2 68.69 -35.36 -5.14
CA ARG A 2 68.25 -34.26 -4.24
C ARG A 2 68.24 -32.83 -4.81
N GLY A 3 67.19 -32.00 -4.73
CA GLY A 3 66.08 -31.92 -3.79
C GLY A 3 66.06 -30.53 -3.11
N LEU A 4 64.85 -30.00 -2.89
CA LEU A 4 64.48 -28.92 -1.93
C LEU A 4 64.91 -27.48 -2.37
N SER A 5 64.16 -26.39 -2.17
CA SER A 5 63.15 -26.04 -1.14
C SER A 5 62.28 -24.87 -1.62
N GLN A 6 61.00 -24.85 -1.22
CA GLN A 6 60.25 -23.59 -1.03
C GLN A 6 60.78 -22.87 0.23
N PRO A 7 60.48 -21.58 0.37
CA PRO A 7 59.81 -21.18 1.61
C PRO A 7 58.62 -20.22 1.39
N TYR A 8 57.50 -20.61 2.00
CA TYR A 8 56.59 -19.81 2.81
C TYR A 8 56.70 -18.27 2.71
N GLY A 9 55.75 -17.67 1.99
CA GLY A 9 55.32 -16.28 2.20
C GLY A 9 54.03 -16.28 3.03
N GLY A 10 54.13 -16.00 4.32
CA GLY A 10 52.97 -15.84 5.20
C GLY A 10 52.15 -14.58 4.87
N PRO A 11 50.82 -14.60 5.04
CA PRO A 11 50.03 -13.38 4.92
C PRO A 11 50.28 -12.48 6.13
N ARG A 12 50.66 -11.22 5.83
CA ARG A 12 50.78 -10.15 6.81
C ARG A 12 49.42 -9.89 7.48
N MET A 13 49.36 -10.12 8.78
CA MET A 13 48.39 -9.52 9.68
C MET A 13 48.54 -7.99 9.60
N GLY A 14 47.53 -7.32 9.07
CA GLY A 14 47.53 -5.88 8.86
C GLY A 14 46.13 -5.30 9.01
N GLY A 15 45.79 -4.93 10.24
CA GLY A 15 44.85 -3.84 10.53
C GLY A 15 43.36 -4.20 10.53
N CYS A 16 42.84 -4.45 11.73
CA CYS A 16 41.46 -4.08 12.08
C CYS A 16 41.23 -2.62 11.64
N ARG A 17 40.50 -2.42 10.54
CA ARG A 17 39.81 -1.15 10.31
C ARG A 17 38.41 -1.29 10.85
N SER A 18 38.09 -0.37 11.74
CA SER A 18 36.77 -0.16 12.32
C SER A 18 35.68 -0.24 11.26
N ILE A 19 34.64 -0.98 11.59
CA ILE A 19 33.34 -0.95 10.93
C ILE A 19 32.77 0.45 11.23
N GLY A 20 33.14 1.41 10.39
CA GLY A 20 32.48 2.71 10.34
C GLY A 20 31.10 2.49 9.77
N GLY A 21 30.07 2.63 10.61
CA GLY A 21 28.67 2.63 10.19
C GLY A 21 28.48 3.61 9.04
N GLN A 22 28.08 3.08 7.88
CA GLN A 22 27.49 3.89 6.84
C GLN A 22 26.24 4.56 7.44
N PRO A 23 26.10 5.90 7.35
CA PRO A 23 24.89 6.55 7.81
C PRO A 23 23.74 6.01 6.95
N GLN A 24 22.73 5.45 7.61
CA GLN A 24 21.46 5.09 6.97
C GLN A 24 20.99 6.34 6.23
N GLY A 25 20.94 6.27 4.89
CA GLY A 25 20.37 7.34 4.09
C GLY A 25 18.96 7.59 4.62
N SER A 26 18.64 8.84 4.95
CA SER A 26 17.28 9.23 5.32
C SER A 26 16.31 8.66 4.28
N LEU A 27 15.17 8.14 4.73
CA LEU A 27 14.05 7.68 3.90
C LEU A 27 13.78 8.65 2.74
N ALA A 28 13.94 9.96 2.99
CA ALA A 28 13.78 11.01 1.97
C ALA A 28 14.82 10.92 0.83
N ASN A 29 16.06 10.49 1.09
CA ASN A 29 17.10 10.34 0.06
C ASN A 29 16.89 9.09 -0.80
N GLU A 30 16.46 7.97 -0.21
CA GLU A 30 16.11 6.75 -0.97
C GLU A 30 14.82 6.98 -1.78
N LEU A 31 13.83 7.70 -1.23
CA LEU A 31 12.64 8.13 -1.94
C LEU A 31 12.94 9.14 -3.04
N ALA A 32 13.85 10.11 -2.82
CA ALA A 32 14.27 11.08 -3.84
C ALA A 32 14.98 10.42 -5.05
N ALA A 33 15.74 9.35 -4.81
CA ALA A 33 16.35 8.55 -5.88
C ALA A 33 15.29 7.75 -6.66
N ALA A 34 14.21 7.27 -6.02
CA ALA A 34 13.06 6.70 -6.71
C ALA A 34 12.24 7.76 -7.46
N GLN A 35 12.23 9.00 -6.98
CA GLN A 35 11.50 10.14 -7.54
C GLN A 35 12.14 10.69 -8.83
N THR A 36 13.44 10.52 -9.04
CA THR A 36 14.12 11.01 -10.25
C THR A 36 13.86 10.14 -11.49
N ASP A 37 13.37 8.91 -11.32
CA ASP A 37 12.92 8.02 -12.40
C ASP A 37 11.40 8.13 -12.67
N ARG A 38 10.81 9.26 -12.28
CA ARG A 38 9.38 9.62 -12.44
C ARG A 38 8.89 9.68 -13.89
N THR A 39 9.76 9.61 -14.90
CA THR A 39 9.47 10.16 -16.24
C THR A 39 8.72 9.25 -17.20
N TRP A 40 8.55 7.96 -16.92
CA TRP A 40 7.78 7.05 -17.80
C TRP A 40 6.36 6.77 -17.30
N TRP A 41 6.18 6.57 -16.00
CA TRP A 41 4.85 6.28 -15.42
C TRP A 41 3.98 7.54 -15.26
N TRP A 42 4.57 8.69 -14.89
CA TRP A 42 3.82 9.94 -14.79
C TRP A 42 3.44 10.54 -16.15
N LYS A 43 4.10 10.20 -17.27
CA LYS A 43 3.72 10.73 -18.58
C LYS A 43 2.31 10.31 -19.01
N GLY A 44 1.78 9.19 -18.52
CA GLY A 44 0.40 8.75 -18.78
C GLY A 44 -0.66 9.43 -17.90
N ARG A 45 -0.37 9.62 -16.59
CA ARG A 45 -1.33 10.19 -15.62
C ARG A 45 -1.25 11.72 -15.52
N ALA A 46 -0.06 12.31 -15.66
CA ALA A 46 0.14 13.77 -15.66
C ALA A 46 -0.40 14.45 -16.92
N ALA A 47 -0.64 13.70 -18.01
CA ALA A 47 -1.25 14.23 -19.22
C ALA A 47 -2.74 14.54 -19.06
N VAL A 48 -3.39 14.11 -17.97
CA VAL A 48 -4.86 14.17 -17.86
C VAL A 48 -5.39 15.40 -17.11
N THR A 49 -4.70 16.03 -16.14
CA THR A 49 -5.26 17.26 -15.54
C THR A 49 -4.22 18.17 -14.88
N TRP A 50 -4.12 19.41 -15.36
CA TRP A 50 -3.68 20.57 -14.57
C TRP A 50 -4.77 20.99 -13.57
N ARG A 51 -5.31 20.04 -12.79
CA ARG A 51 -6.21 20.35 -11.66
C ARG A 51 -5.35 20.57 -10.43
N LEU A 52 -5.71 21.55 -9.60
CA LEU A 52 -5.23 21.63 -8.22
C LEU A 52 -5.58 20.29 -7.55
N TRP A 53 -4.57 19.49 -7.24
CA TRP A 53 -4.77 18.19 -6.59
C TRP A 53 -5.46 18.43 -5.26
N SER A 54 -6.50 17.66 -4.98
CA SER A 54 -7.05 17.65 -3.62
C SER A 54 -5.96 17.13 -2.66
N PRO A 55 -5.97 17.55 -1.38
CA PRO A 55 -5.04 17.02 -0.39
C PRO A 55 -5.05 15.47 -0.30
N TRP A 56 -6.15 14.83 -0.67
CA TRP A 56 -6.27 13.37 -0.68
C TRP A 56 -5.62 12.69 -1.88
N GLU A 57 -5.67 13.31 -3.06
CA GLU A 57 -4.96 12.80 -4.24
C GLU A 57 -3.44 12.85 -4.02
N ALA A 58 -2.94 13.87 -3.32
CA ALA A 58 -1.51 14.00 -3.00
C ALA A 58 -1.01 12.84 -2.12
N VAL A 59 -1.74 12.52 -1.03
CA VAL A 59 -1.44 11.39 -0.15
C VAL A 59 -1.45 10.07 -0.93
N LEU A 60 -2.42 9.89 -1.84
CA LEU A 60 -2.50 8.67 -2.64
C LEU A 60 -1.25 8.50 -3.53
N ALA A 61 -0.82 9.57 -4.20
CA ALA A 61 0.38 9.51 -5.05
C ALA A 61 1.68 9.27 -4.26
N GLU A 62 1.77 9.76 -3.02
CA GLU A 62 2.90 9.46 -2.14
C GLU A 62 2.94 7.97 -1.79
N TRP A 63 1.80 7.40 -1.41
CA TRP A 63 1.71 5.98 -1.06
C TRP A 63 1.97 5.07 -2.27
N GLU A 64 1.43 5.41 -3.45
CA GLU A 64 1.77 4.74 -4.70
C GLU A 64 3.28 4.81 -4.98
N ALA A 65 3.90 5.98 -4.81
CA ALA A 65 5.34 6.15 -5.03
C ALA A 65 6.19 5.29 -4.07
N VAL A 66 5.80 5.20 -2.80
CA VAL A 66 6.46 4.30 -1.85
C VAL A 66 6.31 2.84 -2.26
N LEU A 67 5.13 2.42 -2.70
CA LEU A 67 4.91 1.06 -3.18
C LEU A 67 5.78 0.74 -4.41
N PHE A 68 5.84 1.63 -5.40
CA PHE A 68 6.75 1.45 -6.53
C PHE A 68 8.23 1.38 -6.11
N ALA A 69 8.65 2.21 -5.15
CA ALA A 69 10.01 2.18 -4.63
C ALA A 69 10.31 0.84 -3.94
N VAL A 70 9.41 0.37 -3.09
CA VAL A 70 9.50 -0.95 -2.43
C VAL A 70 9.56 -2.08 -3.45
N GLU A 71 8.68 -2.06 -4.45
CA GLU A 71 8.65 -3.08 -5.50
C GLU A 71 9.99 -3.17 -6.23
N ARG A 72 10.56 -2.02 -6.60
CA ARG A 72 11.82 -1.96 -7.36
C ARG A 72 13.05 -2.28 -6.52
N THR A 73 13.13 -1.76 -5.31
CA THR A 73 14.37 -1.78 -4.51
C THR A 73 14.44 -2.96 -3.54
N MET A 74 13.31 -3.58 -3.22
CA MET A 74 13.23 -4.65 -2.22
C MET A 74 12.58 -5.90 -2.79
N LEU A 75 11.39 -5.78 -3.37
CA LEU A 75 10.63 -6.96 -3.81
C LEU A 75 11.26 -7.63 -5.02
N ALA A 76 11.54 -6.87 -6.09
CA ALA A 76 12.20 -7.38 -7.29
C ALA A 76 13.55 -8.05 -6.99
N PRO A 77 14.51 -7.43 -6.28
CA PRO A 77 15.77 -8.11 -5.93
C PRO A 77 15.58 -9.31 -5.01
N GLY A 78 14.63 -9.25 -4.06
CA GLY A 78 14.33 -10.37 -3.18
C GLY A 78 13.79 -11.59 -3.95
N ILE A 79 12.85 -11.37 -4.88
CA ILE A 79 12.33 -12.41 -5.77
C ILE A 79 13.44 -12.94 -6.68
N ASP A 80 14.25 -12.06 -7.27
CA ASP A 80 15.36 -12.45 -8.14
C ASP A 80 16.39 -13.34 -7.42
N SER A 81 16.79 -12.94 -6.21
CA SER A 81 17.69 -13.72 -5.34
C SER A 81 17.12 -15.11 -5.03
N PHE A 82 15.84 -15.15 -4.63
CA PHE A 82 15.13 -16.39 -4.35
C PHE A 82 15.04 -17.31 -5.58
N LEU A 83 14.58 -16.79 -6.71
CA LEU A 83 14.43 -17.56 -7.96
C LEU A 83 15.77 -18.06 -8.48
N THR A 84 16.83 -17.24 -8.37
CA THR A 84 18.19 -17.66 -8.72
C THR A 84 18.65 -18.85 -7.89
N THR A 85 18.31 -18.85 -6.60
CA THR A 85 18.71 -19.90 -5.67
C THR A 85 17.92 -21.19 -5.89
N VAL A 86 16.62 -21.09 -6.18
CA VAL A 86 15.70 -22.24 -6.24
C VAL A 86 15.60 -22.83 -7.65
N VAL A 87 15.56 -21.98 -8.66
CA VAL A 87 15.32 -22.37 -10.06
C VAL A 87 16.61 -22.33 -10.86
N GLY A 88 17.44 -21.30 -10.66
CA GLY A 88 18.68 -21.09 -11.41
C GLY A 88 18.83 -19.65 -11.91
N TYR A 89 20.04 -19.28 -12.32
CA TYR A 89 20.37 -17.92 -12.78
C TYR A 89 19.66 -17.53 -14.09
N ASP A 90 19.21 -18.52 -14.85
CA ASP A 90 18.53 -18.47 -16.14
C ASP A 90 17.00 -18.49 -16.03
N TRP A 91 16.43 -18.21 -14.85
CA TRP A 91 14.99 -18.26 -14.64
C TRP A 91 14.18 -17.35 -15.60
N ILE A 92 14.78 -16.29 -16.12
CA ILE A 92 14.18 -15.44 -17.18
C ILE A 92 14.12 -16.13 -18.54
N ASP A 93 15.11 -16.95 -18.88
CA ASP A 93 15.12 -17.74 -20.11
C ASP A 93 14.06 -18.84 -20.02
N LEU A 94 13.86 -19.40 -18.82
CA LEU A 94 12.75 -20.31 -18.55
C LEU A 94 11.40 -19.61 -18.81
N LEU A 95 11.23 -18.36 -18.37
CA LEU A 95 9.99 -17.61 -18.63
C LEU A 95 9.77 -17.37 -20.13
N ALA A 96 10.83 -17.05 -20.87
CA ALA A 96 10.79 -16.89 -22.32
C ALA A 96 10.42 -18.21 -23.04
N ASP A 97 11.01 -19.34 -22.62
CA ASP A 97 10.69 -20.66 -23.18
C ASP A 97 9.23 -21.06 -22.91
N LEU A 98 8.72 -20.77 -21.71
CA LEU A 98 7.33 -21.03 -21.35
C LEU A 98 6.36 -20.25 -22.25
N ASP A 99 6.67 -18.98 -22.53
CA ASP A 99 5.86 -18.16 -23.41
C ASP A 99 5.97 -18.54 -24.87
N ARG A 100 7.17 -18.93 -25.35
CA ARG A 100 7.35 -19.51 -26.67
C ARG A 100 6.49 -20.77 -26.83
N LYS A 101 6.53 -21.71 -25.88
CA LYS A 101 5.71 -22.93 -25.90
C LYS A 101 4.21 -22.64 -25.76
N ALA A 102 3.83 -21.61 -25.00
CA ALA A 102 2.44 -21.17 -24.93
C ALA A 102 1.98 -20.55 -26.26
N ALA A 103 2.85 -19.77 -26.92
CA ALA A 103 2.61 -19.20 -28.23
C ALA A 103 2.51 -20.30 -29.29
N GLU A 104 3.43 -21.26 -29.36
CA GLU A 104 3.37 -22.42 -30.28
C GLU A 104 2.05 -23.18 -30.19
N ARG A 105 1.57 -23.43 -28.95
CA ARG A 105 0.25 -24.06 -28.72
C ARG A 105 -0.92 -23.22 -29.24
N ARG A 106 -0.80 -21.89 -29.23
CA ARG A 106 -1.79 -20.93 -29.81
C ARG A 106 -1.57 -20.70 -31.32
N LEU A 107 -0.34 -20.85 -31.81
CA LEU A 107 0.11 -20.63 -33.19
C LEU A 107 -0.43 -21.70 -34.14
N ALA A 108 -0.92 -22.82 -33.62
CA ALA A 108 -1.87 -23.66 -34.34
C ALA A 108 -3.09 -22.87 -34.90
N THR A 109 -3.32 -21.63 -34.43
CA THR A 109 -4.41 -20.74 -34.87
C THR A 109 -3.98 -19.31 -35.29
N ARG A 110 -2.77 -18.81 -35.00
CA ARG A 110 -2.29 -17.48 -35.52
C ARG A 110 -0.81 -17.19 -35.21
N PRO A 111 0.02 -16.70 -36.16
CA PRO A 111 1.41 -16.36 -35.89
C PRO A 111 1.56 -15.19 -34.91
N SER A 112 2.34 -15.40 -33.86
CA SER A 112 2.61 -14.42 -32.80
C SER A 112 4.00 -13.83 -32.97
N ASN A 113 4.07 -12.51 -33.22
CA ASN A 113 5.31 -11.75 -33.28
C ASN A 113 5.69 -11.29 -31.85
N ASN A 114 6.28 -12.18 -31.05
CA ASN A 114 6.48 -11.93 -29.62
C ASN A 114 7.96 -11.97 -29.26
N SER A 115 8.68 -10.89 -29.59
CA SER A 115 10.03 -10.61 -29.09
C SER A 115 9.99 -10.02 -27.68
N ARG A 116 9.18 -10.62 -26.78
CA ARG A 116 9.04 -10.12 -25.41
C ARG A 116 10.36 -10.33 -24.67
N GLN A 117 10.94 -9.24 -24.19
CA GLN A 117 12.11 -9.27 -23.33
C GLN A 117 11.66 -9.29 -21.88
N TYR A 118 12.28 -10.16 -21.08
CA TYR A 118 12.02 -10.28 -19.65
C TYR A 118 13.17 -9.65 -18.89
N ASN A 119 12.86 -9.07 -17.73
CA ASN A 119 13.86 -8.41 -16.89
C ASN A 119 13.81 -8.99 -15.48
N ARG A 120 14.98 -9.39 -14.97
CA ARG A 120 15.12 -9.91 -13.61
C ARG A 120 14.73 -8.92 -12.52
N ARG A 121 14.82 -7.62 -12.83
CA ARG A 121 14.43 -6.52 -11.95
C ARG A 121 13.02 -6.00 -12.22
N ASP A 122 12.29 -6.59 -13.15
CA ASP A 122 10.85 -6.40 -13.25
C ASP A 122 10.16 -7.39 -12.29
N VAL A 123 9.54 -6.83 -11.26
CA VAL A 123 8.80 -7.61 -10.27
C VAL A 123 7.64 -8.38 -10.91
N GLN A 124 7.05 -7.89 -12.01
CA GLN A 124 5.97 -8.58 -12.71
C GLN A 124 6.43 -9.91 -13.31
N ASP A 125 7.65 -9.95 -13.85
CA ASP A 125 8.23 -11.16 -14.44
C ASP A 125 8.55 -12.20 -13.36
N GLY A 126 9.12 -11.75 -12.23
CA GLY A 126 9.38 -12.61 -11.08
C GLY A 126 8.10 -13.21 -10.47
N LEU A 127 7.10 -12.35 -10.19
CA LEU A 127 5.79 -12.79 -9.67
C LEU A 127 5.07 -13.73 -10.63
N ARG A 128 5.22 -13.49 -11.94
CA ARG A 128 4.66 -14.37 -12.97
C ARG A 128 5.28 -15.75 -12.93
N LEU A 129 6.60 -15.87 -12.77
CA LEU A 129 7.24 -17.18 -12.66
C LEU A 129 6.80 -17.91 -11.38
N LEU A 130 6.73 -17.22 -10.24
CA LEU A 130 6.26 -17.79 -8.96
C LEU A 130 4.83 -18.34 -9.05
N THR A 131 3.99 -17.76 -9.90
CA THR A 131 2.58 -18.11 -10.07
C THR A 131 2.30 -18.95 -11.31
N HIS A 132 3.33 -19.36 -12.04
CA HIS A 132 3.15 -20.05 -13.32
C HIS A 132 2.69 -21.51 -13.11
N ASP A 133 1.63 -21.91 -13.82
CA ASP A 133 1.00 -23.24 -13.73
C ASP A 133 1.81 -24.35 -14.43
N ARG A 134 2.38 -24.02 -15.60
CA ARG A 134 3.04 -24.98 -16.52
C ARG A 134 4.56 -25.00 -16.44
N LEU A 135 5.15 -24.74 -15.28
CA LEU A 135 6.59 -24.88 -15.07
C LEU A 135 7.05 -26.33 -15.38
N PRO A 136 8.30 -26.57 -15.81
CA PRO A 136 8.90 -27.89 -15.85
C PRO A 136 8.84 -28.57 -14.48
N ALA A 137 8.78 -29.91 -14.46
CA ALA A 137 8.60 -30.65 -13.20
C ALA A 137 9.71 -30.37 -12.17
N SER A 138 10.96 -30.24 -12.61
CA SER A 138 12.10 -29.88 -11.76
C SER A 138 11.89 -28.53 -11.06
N ALA A 139 11.68 -27.46 -11.83
CA ALA A 139 11.48 -26.10 -11.32
C ALA A 139 10.23 -26.01 -10.43
N ARG A 140 9.13 -26.66 -10.83
CA ARG A 140 7.89 -26.68 -10.05
C ARG A 140 8.08 -27.35 -8.69
N ASN A 141 8.78 -28.48 -8.66
CA ASN A 141 9.04 -29.22 -7.42
C ASN A 141 10.00 -28.46 -6.50
N ALA A 142 11.03 -27.83 -7.07
CA ALA A 142 11.95 -26.97 -6.33
C ALA A 142 11.21 -25.79 -5.67
N LEU A 143 10.37 -25.07 -6.43
CA LEU A 143 9.56 -23.98 -5.89
C LEU A 143 8.57 -24.44 -4.83
N ARG A 144 7.86 -25.55 -5.03
CA ARG A 144 6.93 -26.08 -4.00
C ARG A 144 7.62 -26.50 -2.71
N LYS A 145 8.88 -26.93 -2.80
CA LYS A 145 9.70 -27.28 -1.63
C LYS A 145 10.21 -26.04 -0.90
N ALA A 146 10.57 -25.00 -1.65
CA ALA A 146 11.18 -23.78 -1.10
C ALA A 146 10.14 -22.72 -0.67
N LEU A 147 8.99 -22.63 -1.34
CA LEU A 147 7.94 -21.65 -1.08
C LEU A 147 6.64 -22.36 -0.67
N PRO A 148 6.12 -22.12 0.56
CA PRO A 148 4.85 -22.69 1.00
C PRO A 148 3.68 -22.27 0.09
N SER A 149 2.68 -23.15 -0.09
CA SER A 149 1.50 -22.83 -0.94
C SER A 149 0.74 -21.58 -0.50
N LYS A 150 0.69 -21.29 0.81
CA LYS A 150 0.10 -20.04 1.32
C LYS A 150 0.84 -18.81 0.82
N ALA A 151 2.17 -18.88 0.71
CA ALA A 151 2.99 -17.79 0.20
C ALA A 151 2.86 -17.62 -1.32
N GLN A 152 2.57 -18.70 -2.05
CA GLN A 152 2.24 -18.60 -3.47
C GLN A 152 0.95 -17.78 -3.70
N GLY A 153 -0.03 -17.86 -2.77
CA GLY A 153 -1.21 -17.00 -2.77
C GLY A 153 -0.89 -15.51 -2.68
N LEU A 154 0.11 -15.13 -1.86
CA LEU A 154 0.59 -13.75 -1.76
C LEU A 154 1.16 -13.24 -3.09
N ALA A 155 1.88 -14.11 -3.82
CA ALA A 155 2.40 -13.76 -5.14
C ALA A 155 1.29 -13.55 -6.18
N PHE A 156 0.18 -14.31 -6.12
CA PHE A 156 -1.00 -14.09 -6.96
C PHE A 156 -1.67 -12.75 -6.66
N GLU A 157 -1.81 -12.42 -5.38
CA GLU A 157 -2.41 -11.18 -4.91
C GLU A 157 -1.61 -9.94 -5.39
N LEU A 158 -0.29 -9.94 -5.19
CA LEU A 158 0.58 -8.87 -5.68
C LEU A 158 0.55 -8.73 -7.21
N ARG A 159 0.48 -9.86 -7.91
CA ARG A 159 0.40 -9.85 -9.38
C ARG A 159 -0.94 -9.28 -9.86
N ALA A 160 -2.04 -9.53 -9.15
CA ALA A 160 -3.35 -8.95 -9.46
C ALA A 160 -3.33 -7.43 -9.28
N TYR A 161 -2.86 -6.94 -8.12
CA TYR A 161 -2.64 -5.53 -7.84
C TYR A 161 -1.83 -4.84 -8.95
N ARG A 162 -0.71 -5.44 -9.35
CA ARG A 162 0.13 -4.89 -10.43
C ARG A 162 -0.57 -4.89 -11.78
N ASN A 163 -1.38 -5.90 -12.06
CA ASN A 163 -2.15 -5.95 -13.30
C ASN A 163 -3.16 -4.80 -13.34
N ASP A 164 -3.80 -4.50 -12.21
CA ASP A 164 -4.71 -3.35 -12.08
C ASP A 164 -3.98 -2.02 -12.30
N LEU A 165 -2.79 -1.84 -11.71
CA LEU A 165 -1.92 -0.69 -12.00
C LEU A 165 -1.58 -0.58 -13.49
N HIS A 166 -1.22 -1.69 -14.14
CA HIS A 166 -0.89 -1.69 -15.57
C HIS A 166 -2.07 -1.30 -16.47
N HIS A 167 -3.30 -1.47 -16.00
CA HIS A 167 -4.52 -1.04 -16.69
C HIS A 167 -4.98 0.35 -16.27
N ASN A 168 -4.17 1.10 -15.49
CA ASN A 168 -4.50 2.41 -14.94
C ASN A 168 -5.76 2.42 -14.07
N ASN A 169 -6.08 1.29 -13.42
CA ASN A 169 -7.17 1.24 -12.44
C ASN A 169 -6.78 2.06 -11.20
N GLU A 170 -7.76 2.72 -10.60
CA GLU A 170 -7.57 3.40 -9.32
C GLU A 170 -7.40 2.36 -8.20
N LEU A 171 -6.38 2.57 -7.36
CA LEU A 171 -6.10 1.72 -6.21
C LEU A 171 -6.34 2.53 -4.94
N PRO A 172 -7.28 2.13 -4.08
CA PRO A 172 -7.53 2.85 -2.84
C PRO A 172 -6.35 2.65 -1.86
N LEU A 173 -6.25 3.56 -0.90
CA LEU A 173 -5.15 3.62 0.08
C LEU A 173 -4.96 2.28 0.82
N GLU A 174 -6.08 1.64 1.18
CA GLU A 174 -6.10 0.36 1.88
C GLU A 174 -5.49 -0.77 1.05
N GLU A 175 -5.71 -0.77 -0.27
CA GLU A 175 -5.15 -1.76 -1.18
C GLU A 175 -3.65 -1.53 -1.40
N ILE A 176 -3.19 -0.28 -1.43
CA ILE A 176 -1.76 0.05 -1.45
C ILE A 176 -1.07 -0.45 -0.17
N TYR A 177 -1.68 -0.17 0.99
CA TYR A 177 -1.16 -0.67 2.27
C TYR A 177 -1.10 -2.19 2.32
N ARG A 178 -2.16 -2.85 1.84
CA ARG A 178 -2.27 -4.30 1.77
C ARG A 178 -1.23 -4.90 0.83
N ALA A 179 -0.96 -4.26 -0.31
CA ALA A 179 0.11 -4.67 -1.22
C ALA A 179 1.49 -4.57 -0.55
N LEU A 180 1.75 -3.54 0.26
CA LEU A 180 2.98 -3.45 1.05
C LEU A 180 3.08 -4.56 2.11
N ASP A 181 1.99 -4.87 2.82
CA ASP A 181 1.96 -5.98 3.80
C ASP A 181 2.20 -7.32 3.13
N THR A 182 1.56 -7.52 1.98
CA THR A 182 1.69 -8.74 1.16
C THR A 182 3.12 -8.88 0.65
N SER A 183 3.77 -7.78 0.26
CA SER A 183 5.17 -7.75 -0.15
C SER A 183 6.11 -8.18 0.99
N GLU A 184 5.92 -7.65 2.19
CA GLU A 184 6.69 -8.05 3.37
C GLU A 184 6.54 -9.54 3.66
N ARG A 185 5.30 -10.04 3.70
CA ARG A 185 5.00 -11.43 4.01
C ARG A 185 5.54 -12.39 2.96
N LEU A 186 5.52 -12.01 1.69
CA LEU A 186 6.11 -12.79 0.61
C LEU A 186 7.64 -12.85 0.76
N LEU A 187 8.29 -11.72 1.06
CA LEU A 187 9.74 -11.67 1.30
C LEU A 187 10.16 -12.53 2.48
N LEU A 188 9.42 -12.50 3.59
CA LEU A 188 9.65 -13.40 4.73
C LEU A 188 9.51 -14.88 4.32
N ALA A 189 8.49 -15.23 3.55
CA ALA A 189 8.30 -16.59 3.07
C ALA A 189 9.42 -17.08 2.12
N MET A 190 10.13 -16.17 1.46
CA MET A 190 11.30 -16.43 0.63
C MET A 190 12.63 -16.36 1.41
N ASN A 191 12.58 -16.23 2.73
CA ASN A 191 13.74 -16.01 3.61
C ASN A 191 14.58 -14.78 3.20
N GLN A 192 13.91 -13.69 2.81
CA GLN A 192 14.51 -12.41 2.46
C GLN A 192 14.30 -11.39 3.59
N ASP A 193 14.67 -11.75 4.82
CA ASP A 193 14.38 -10.98 6.04
C ASP A 193 14.90 -9.53 5.99
N GLY A 194 16.08 -9.33 5.41
CA GLY A 194 16.67 -8.00 5.26
C GLY A 194 15.85 -7.07 4.37
N PHE A 195 15.22 -7.59 3.31
CA PHE A 195 14.30 -6.81 2.49
C PHE A 195 12.95 -6.63 3.19
N ALA A 196 12.42 -7.68 3.81
CA ALA A 196 11.15 -7.62 4.54
C ALA A 196 11.15 -6.57 5.66
N LEU A 197 12.22 -6.49 6.44
CA LEU A 197 12.37 -5.51 7.51
C LEU A 197 12.30 -4.06 6.98
N LYS A 198 12.89 -3.82 5.81
CA LYS A 198 12.84 -2.49 5.18
C LYS A 198 11.42 -2.16 4.69
N VAL A 199 10.72 -3.12 4.08
CA VAL A 199 9.30 -2.93 3.68
C VAL A 199 8.43 -2.60 4.90
N LYS A 200 8.64 -3.31 6.02
CA LYS A 200 7.95 -3.03 7.27
C LYS A 200 8.21 -1.60 7.75
N ALA A 201 9.45 -1.14 7.69
CA ALA A 201 9.80 0.25 8.03
C ALA A 201 9.05 1.27 7.17
N HIS A 202 8.98 1.06 5.85
CA HIS A 202 8.20 1.93 4.96
C HIS A 202 6.71 1.96 5.32
N ARG A 203 6.11 0.81 5.61
CA ARG A 203 4.69 0.74 6.05
C ARG A 203 4.41 1.52 7.32
N LEU A 204 5.26 1.35 8.33
CA LEU A 204 5.08 2.02 9.61
C LEU A 204 5.25 3.53 9.46
N ALA A 205 6.22 3.97 8.66
CA ALA A 205 6.40 5.39 8.35
C ALA A 205 5.15 6.00 7.70
N LEU A 206 4.58 5.33 6.68
CA LEU A 206 3.36 5.79 6.01
C LEU A 206 2.16 5.90 6.96
N ILE A 207 1.94 4.89 7.82
CA ILE A 207 0.86 4.95 8.80
C ILE A 207 1.09 6.10 9.79
N GLN A 208 2.32 6.26 10.28
CA GLN A 208 2.61 7.29 11.27
C GLN A 208 2.32 8.68 10.68
N GLU A 209 2.80 8.94 9.46
CA GLU A 209 2.53 10.20 8.74
C GLU A 209 1.03 10.42 8.52
N PHE A 210 0.28 9.37 8.18
CA PHE A 210 -1.17 9.48 8.02
C PHE A 210 -1.91 9.76 9.33
N LEU A 211 -1.42 9.23 10.46
CA LEU A 211 -1.98 9.52 11.78
C LEU A 211 -1.64 10.95 12.20
N ASP A 212 -0.38 11.38 12.03
CA ASP A 212 0.09 12.72 12.38
C ASP A 212 -0.65 13.81 11.58
N THR A 213 -0.85 13.59 10.27
CA THR A 213 -1.63 14.51 9.43
C THR A 213 -3.11 14.59 9.85
N LYS A 214 -3.66 13.54 10.45
CA LYS A 214 -5.02 13.56 11.01
C LYS A 214 -5.07 14.28 12.36
N THR A 215 -4.11 14.06 13.25
CA THR A 215 -4.07 14.73 14.55
C THR A 215 -3.87 16.23 14.37
N SER A 216 -2.94 16.67 13.53
CA SER A 216 -2.71 18.11 13.29
C SER A 216 -3.93 18.82 12.68
N LYS A 217 -4.72 18.13 11.85
CA LYS A 217 -5.98 18.69 11.32
C LYS A 217 -7.04 18.84 12.41
N ASN A 218 -7.12 17.88 13.33
CA ASN A 218 -8.05 17.96 14.45
C ASN A 218 -7.65 19.08 15.41
N GLU A 219 -6.35 19.20 15.74
CA GLU A 219 -5.82 20.26 16.59
C GLU A 219 -6.04 21.66 15.98
N ALA A 220 -5.82 21.82 14.66
CA ALA A 220 -6.11 23.08 13.97
C ALA A 220 -7.61 23.44 13.95
N ALA A 221 -8.49 22.44 13.89
CA ALA A 221 -9.94 22.64 13.99
C ALA A 221 -10.36 23.05 15.42
N GLU A 222 -9.71 22.49 16.44
CA GLU A 222 -9.93 22.85 17.85
C GLU A 222 -9.40 24.26 18.17
N GLU A 223 -8.24 24.64 17.63
CA GLU A 223 -7.64 25.96 17.84
C GLU A 223 -8.44 27.09 17.15
N HIS A 224 -9.10 26.81 16.02
CA HIS A 224 -10.05 27.74 15.38
C HIS A 224 -11.41 27.85 16.08
N THR A 225 -11.66 27.05 17.13
CA THR A 225 -12.93 27.08 17.89
C THR A 225 -12.81 27.84 19.22
N GLN A 226 -11.67 28.45 19.54
CA GLN A 226 -11.50 29.34 20.70
C GLN A 226 -11.48 30.81 20.23
N THR A 227 -12.62 31.51 20.16
CA THR A 227 -13.10 32.48 21.18
C THR A 227 -14.49 33.01 20.78
N PRO A 228 -15.49 33.00 21.68
CA PRO A 228 -16.36 34.19 21.84
C PRO A 228 -16.21 34.87 23.22
N PRO A 229 -16.56 36.16 23.34
CA PRO A 229 -16.19 36.99 24.48
C PRO A 229 -16.96 36.62 25.75
N ALA A 230 -16.31 36.90 26.89
CA ALA A 230 -16.85 36.74 28.24
C ALA A 230 -18.28 37.25 28.36
N GLN A 231 -19.21 36.37 28.73
CA GLN A 231 -20.50 36.75 29.29
C GLN A 231 -20.43 36.69 30.82
N PRO A 232 -20.99 37.67 31.54
CA PRO A 232 -20.90 37.72 32.99
C PRO A 232 -21.83 36.69 33.62
N GLY A 233 -21.24 35.84 34.46
CA GLY A 233 -21.81 35.19 35.64
C GLY A 233 -23.19 34.55 35.51
N ILE A 234 -23.23 33.23 35.36
CA ILE A 234 -24.31 32.41 35.92
C ILE A 234 -23.69 31.22 36.68
N GLN A 235 -24.25 30.98 37.86
CA GLN A 235 -23.72 30.28 39.01
C GLN A 235 -23.44 28.79 38.75
N LEU A 236 -22.39 28.31 39.42
CA LEU A 236 -22.09 26.89 39.64
C LEU A 236 -23.35 26.18 40.18
N ARG A 237 -23.88 25.21 39.42
CA ARG A 237 -24.84 24.24 39.94
C ARG A 237 -24.20 22.86 39.92
N GLU A 238 -24.30 22.24 41.08
CA GLU A 238 -23.70 20.99 41.50
C GLU A 238 -24.08 19.80 40.61
N THR A 239 -23.16 18.83 40.64
CA THR A 239 -23.26 17.45 40.16
C THR A 239 -24.69 16.90 40.16
N SER A 240 -25.20 16.65 38.96
CA SER A 240 -26.40 15.83 38.75
C SER A 240 -26.07 14.80 37.69
N THR A 241 -25.82 13.57 38.13
CA THR A 241 -25.90 12.38 37.29
C THR A 241 -27.33 12.26 36.76
N GLU A 242 -27.55 12.52 35.47
CA GLU A 242 -28.77 12.12 34.75
C GLU A 242 -28.43 11.39 33.45
N PRO A 243 -29.24 10.40 33.03
CA PRO A 243 -28.90 9.43 32.00
C PRO A 243 -29.20 9.99 30.61
N GLU A 244 -28.15 10.32 29.86
CA GLU A 244 -28.23 10.93 28.52
C GLU A 244 -28.57 9.90 27.40
N HIS A 245 -29.60 9.08 27.60
CA HIS A 245 -30.02 8.03 26.67
C HIS A 245 -31.42 8.22 26.06
N GLN A 246 -32.03 9.40 26.23
CA GLN A 246 -33.32 9.74 25.60
C GLN A 246 -33.07 10.68 24.42
N GLY A 247 -33.20 10.17 23.19
CA GLY A 247 -33.19 10.99 21.95
C GLY A 247 -32.18 10.61 20.85
N ARG A 248 -31.53 9.45 20.90
CA ARG A 248 -30.61 9.01 19.81
C ARG A 248 -31.38 8.20 18.76
N SER A 249 -31.56 8.76 17.57
CA SER A 249 -32.23 8.09 16.44
C SER A 249 -31.21 7.44 15.52
N ARG A 250 -31.52 6.25 14.98
CA ARG A 250 -30.65 5.61 13.97
C ARG A 250 -30.85 6.26 12.61
N ILE A 251 -29.80 6.30 11.78
CA ILE A 251 -29.86 6.94 10.45
C ILE A 251 -30.99 6.40 9.57
N HIS A 252 -31.25 5.09 9.57
CA HIS A 252 -32.33 4.53 8.77
C HIS A 252 -33.73 4.93 9.27
N GLU A 253 -33.90 5.16 10.58
CA GLU A 253 -35.15 5.67 11.16
C GLU A 253 -35.35 7.15 10.80
N LEU A 254 -34.26 7.93 10.87
CA LEU A 254 -34.23 9.34 10.47
C LEU A 254 -34.47 9.52 8.96
N ALA A 255 -33.88 8.65 8.14
CA ALA A 255 -34.12 8.65 6.69
C ALA A 255 -35.59 8.37 6.37
N LYS A 256 -36.22 7.47 7.14
CA LYS A 256 -37.64 7.15 7.00
C LYS A 256 -38.55 8.31 7.41
N SER A 257 -38.24 9.05 8.47
CA SER A 257 -39.03 10.24 8.87
C SER A 257 -38.90 11.37 7.85
N PHE A 258 -37.73 11.53 7.23
CA PHE A 258 -37.52 12.50 6.16
C PHE A 258 -37.97 12.01 4.77
N GLY A 259 -38.41 10.77 4.63
CA GLY A 259 -38.85 10.20 3.35
C GLY A 259 -37.73 10.12 2.30
N VAL A 260 -36.48 9.97 2.73
CA VAL A 260 -35.30 9.85 1.87
C VAL A 260 -34.61 8.50 2.06
N THR A 261 -33.71 8.14 1.15
CA THR A 261 -32.91 6.91 1.32
C THR A 261 -31.79 7.15 2.33
N SER A 262 -31.38 6.08 3.04
CA SER A 262 -30.29 6.18 4.01
C SER A 262 -28.96 6.64 3.39
N LYS A 263 -28.75 6.38 2.09
CA LYS A 263 -27.58 6.86 1.35
C LYS A 263 -27.57 8.38 1.21
N VAL A 264 -28.69 8.97 0.77
CA VAL A 264 -28.81 10.43 0.64
C VAL A 264 -28.59 11.13 1.97
N LEU A 265 -29.11 10.54 3.05
CA LEU A 265 -28.90 11.10 4.38
C LEU A 265 -27.44 11.00 4.83
N LEU A 266 -26.77 9.86 4.60
CA LEU A 266 -25.33 9.69 4.89
C LEU A 266 -24.47 10.71 4.14
N ASP A 267 -24.79 10.97 2.88
CA ASP A 267 -24.07 11.95 2.05
C ASP A 267 -24.24 13.37 2.64
N GLN A 268 -25.43 13.73 3.14
CA GLN A 268 -25.68 15.01 3.80
C GLN A 268 -24.93 15.16 5.13
N PHE A 269 -24.87 14.10 5.92
CA PHE A 269 -24.05 14.07 7.14
C PHE A 269 -22.57 14.27 6.80
N ALA A 270 -22.07 13.62 5.76
CA ALA A 270 -20.69 13.77 5.29
C ALA A 270 -20.38 15.20 4.79
N ILE A 271 -21.32 15.85 4.10
CA ILE A 271 -21.17 17.24 3.63
C ILE A 271 -21.05 18.22 4.79
N GLU A 272 -21.81 18.01 5.87
CA GLU A 272 -21.78 18.86 7.07
C GLU A 272 -20.64 18.47 8.04
N GLY A 273 -19.71 17.61 7.61
CA GLY A 273 -18.55 17.20 8.40
C GLY A 273 -18.85 16.21 9.53
N MET A 274 -20.06 15.66 9.58
CA MET A 274 -20.46 14.67 10.58
C MET A 274 -20.23 13.26 10.03
N PHE A 275 -19.17 12.59 10.51
CA PHE A 275 -18.82 11.28 10.01
C PHE A 275 -19.69 10.18 10.62
N VAL A 276 -20.58 9.60 9.80
CA VAL A 276 -21.39 8.45 10.20
C VAL A 276 -21.14 7.26 9.29
N LYS A 277 -20.79 6.11 9.90
CA LYS A 277 -20.25 4.93 9.20
C LYS A 277 -21.29 4.18 8.37
N SER A 278 -22.53 4.08 8.84
CA SER A 278 -23.56 3.28 8.18
C SER A 278 -24.99 3.69 8.59
N ALA A 279 -25.98 3.18 7.86
CA ALA A 279 -27.40 3.42 8.11
C ALA A 279 -27.90 2.90 9.49
N THR A 280 -27.13 2.02 10.13
CA THR A 280 -27.44 1.48 11.46
C THR A 280 -26.82 2.29 12.60
N SER A 281 -25.96 3.25 12.29
CA SER A 281 -25.35 4.13 13.30
C SER A 281 -26.40 5.03 13.96
N THR A 282 -26.24 5.25 15.26
CA THR A 282 -27.03 6.19 16.06
C THR A 282 -26.42 7.58 16.02
N VAL A 283 -27.26 8.58 15.85
CA VAL A 283 -26.87 9.99 15.76
C VAL A 283 -27.43 10.75 16.97
N SER A 284 -26.76 11.83 17.39
CA SER A 284 -27.25 12.67 18.48
C SER A 284 -28.52 13.43 18.04
N ALA A 285 -29.38 13.77 19.01
CA ALA A 285 -30.57 14.57 18.74
C ALA A 285 -30.22 15.96 18.16
N ALA A 286 -29.07 16.52 18.54
CA ALA A 286 -28.60 17.82 18.08
C ALA A 286 -28.24 17.79 16.58
N ASP A 287 -27.47 16.77 16.16
CA ASP A 287 -27.03 16.61 14.77
C ASP A 287 -28.22 16.29 13.85
N ALA A 288 -29.16 15.47 14.32
CA ALA A 288 -30.40 15.17 13.62
C ALA A 288 -31.24 16.44 13.37
N ARG A 289 -31.35 17.33 14.37
CA ARG A 289 -32.03 18.62 14.25
C ARG A 289 -31.29 19.57 13.31
N HIS A 290 -29.97 19.58 13.35
CA HIS A 290 -29.16 20.41 12.46
C HIS A 290 -29.37 20.03 10.98
N ILE A 291 -29.31 18.73 10.65
CA ILE A 291 -29.59 18.24 9.29
C ILE A 291 -31.03 18.54 8.87
N ALA A 292 -32.00 18.35 9.76
CA ALA A 292 -33.40 18.64 9.45
C ALA A 292 -33.63 20.13 9.16
N ALA A 293 -33.10 21.03 10.01
CA ALA A 293 -33.26 22.47 9.82
C ALA A 293 -32.65 22.95 8.50
N ARG A 294 -31.57 22.31 8.04
CA ARG A 294 -30.82 22.71 6.86
C ARG A 294 -31.37 22.14 5.54
N TYR A 295 -31.81 20.89 5.55
CA TYR A 295 -32.21 20.18 4.33
C TYR A 295 -33.70 19.81 4.27
N TYR A 296 -34.39 19.80 5.41
CA TYR A 296 -35.79 19.38 5.54
C TYR A 296 -36.59 20.30 6.47
N PRO A 297 -36.62 21.63 6.24
CA PRO A 297 -37.21 22.60 7.17
C PRO A 297 -38.70 22.36 7.42
N ASP A 298 -39.40 21.70 6.50
CA ASP A 298 -40.83 21.40 6.59
C ASP A 298 -41.15 20.09 7.34
N LYS A 299 -40.14 19.36 7.84
CA LYS A 299 -40.34 18.05 8.48
C LYS A 299 -39.89 18.07 9.95
N PRO A 300 -40.79 17.78 10.91
CA PRO A 300 -40.43 17.76 12.32
C PRO A 300 -39.53 16.56 12.64
N VAL A 301 -38.44 16.81 13.37
CA VAL A 301 -37.63 15.76 14.02
C VAL A 301 -38.32 15.41 15.34
N GLN A 302 -38.82 14.18 15.46
CA GLN A 302 -39.33 13.65 16.73
C GLN A 302 -38.19 13.23 17.65
#